data_AF-A0A956ZS40-F1
#
_entry.id   AF-A0A956ZS40-F1
#
_cell.length_a   1.000
_cell.length_b   1.000
_cell.length_c   1.000
_cell.angle_alpha   90.00
_cell.angle_beta   90.00
_cell.angle_gamma   90.00
#
_symmetry.space_group_name_H-M   'P 1'
#
loop_
_entity.id
_entity.type
_entity.pdbx_description
1 polymer ?
#
loop_
_entity_poly.entity_id
_entity_poly.type
_entity_poly.pdbx_seq_one_letter_code
_entity_poly.pdbx_strand_id
1 'polypeptide(L)'
;MFPFLLMLLLIPTPSATPASSPYAAAFEDARSETTNPLQLEILADDVITADEYEASIQAFVSCMNEAGYDVHPEQDMLMPALYQMVWTYPETTPGVEVPQSVWTAYDTQFDDCYMEWSMQVAALYSATTYFPNDEDVFDANLACLHADKLVPESFDRAALEHAAMTGDWGPGVNPGTMELSLCLVNPFKIGIEVTATPTINP
;
A
#
# COMPACT_ATOMS: atom_id res chain seq x y z
N MET A 1 -18.13 31.08 -44.21
CA MET A 1 -16.75 30.56 -44.30
C MET A 1 -15.87 31.45 -43.44
N PHE A 2 -15.62 31.05 -42.19
CA PHE A 2 -14.75 31.75 -41.25
C PHE A 2 -13.56 30.82 -40.98
N PRO A 3 -12.30 31.23 -41.22
CA PRO A 3 -11.16 30.43 -40.86
C PRO A 3 -10.98 30.56 -39.35
N PHE A 4 -11.28 29.48 -38.64
CA PHE A 4 -10.98 29.37 -37.22
C PHE A 4 -9.46 29.16 -37.10
N LEU A 5 -8.76 30.25 -36.82
CA LEU A 5 -7.32 30.27 -36.60
C LEU A 5 -7.06 29.57 -35.26
N LEU A 6 -6.69 28.30 -35.31
CA LEU A 6 -6.29 27.49 -34.15
C LEU A 6 -4.94 28.02 -33.64
N MET A 7 -4.95 29.01 -32.77
CA MET A 7 -3.78 29.46 -32.02
C MET A 7 -3.46 28.39 -30.97
N LEU A 8 -2.58 27.45 -31.34
CA LEU A 8 -1.87 26.57 -30.41
C LEU A 8 -1.00 27.45 -29.49
N LEU A 9 -1.56 27.84 -28.34
CA LEU A 9 -0.79 28.40 -27.24
C LEU A 9 0.09 27.29 -26.68
N LEU A 10 1.35 27.29 -27.09
CA LEU A 10 2.45 26.60 -26.41
C LEU A 10 2.55 27.20 -25.00
N ILE A 11 1.81 26.64 -24.04
CA ILE A 11 2.06 26.88 -22.63
C ILE A 11 3.39 26.16 -22.35
N PRO A 12 4.46 26.89 -21.95
CA PRO A 12 5.70 26.23 -21.57
C PRO A 12 5.40 25.34 -20.36
N THR A 13 5.48 24.03 -20.56
CA THR A 13 5.40 23.07 -19.45
C THR A 13 6.56 23.40 -18.53
N PRO A 14 6.32 23.84 -17.27
CA PRO A 14 7.40 24.00 -16.33
C PRO A 14 8.10 22.65 -16.22
N SER A 15 9.37 22.57 -16.62
CA SER A 15 10.19 21.40 -16.33
C SER A 15 10.33 21.35 -14.82
N ALA A 16 9.51 20.53 -14.16
CA ALA A 16 9.69 20.22 -12.75
C ALA A 16 11.14 19.75 -12.60
N THR A 17 11.91 20.48 -11.80
CA THR A 17 13.23 20.00 -11.41
C THR A 17 12.96 18.81 -10.50
N PRO A 18 13.47 17.61 -10.79
CA PRO A 18 13.27 16.46 -9.91
C PRO A 18 13.68 16.90 -8.52
N ALA A 19 12.73 16.88 -7.58
CA ALA A 19 13.09 17.05 -6.18
C ALA A 19 14.10 15.96 -5.85
N SER A 20 15.14 16.25 -5.06
CA SER A 20 16.07 15.22 -4.60
C SER A 20 15.37 14.32 -3.58
N SER A 21 14.39 13.54 -4.04
CA SER A 21 13.70 12.53 -3.25
C SER A 21 14.69 11.41 -2.94
N PRO A 22 14.73 10.88 -1.71
CA PRO A 22 15.52 9.69 -1.42
C PRO A 22 15.07 8.49 -2.27
N TYR A 23 13.83 8.52 -2.77
CA TYR A 23 13.23 7.50 -3.63
C TYR A 23 13.45 7.70 -5.14
N ALA A 24 14.26 8.67 -5.59
CA ALA A 24 14.39 9.00 -7.01
C ALA A 24 14.73 7.78 -7.91
N ALA A 25 15.56 6.85 -7.42
CA ALA A 25 15.87 5.61 -8.14
C ALA A 25 14.65 4.69 -8.25
N ALA A 26 13.87 4.53 -7.18
CA ALA A 26 12.67 3.69 -7.16
C ALA A 26 11.57 4.25 -8.08
N PHE A 27 11.43 5.58 -8.17
CA PHE A 27 10.54 6.21 -9.15
C PHE A 27 10.98 5.96 -10.59
N GLU A 28 12.28 6.01 -10.88
CA GLU A 28 12.80 5.70 -12.22
C GLU A 28 12.57 4.24 -12.59
N ASP A 29 12.84 3.32 -11.67
CA ASP A 29 12.57 1.89 -11.87
C ASP A 29 11.07 1.67 -12.13
N ALA A 30 10.19 2.25 -11.31
CA ALA A 30 8.74 2.17 -11.49
C ALA A 30 8.26 2.69 -12.85
N ARG A 31 8.79 3.83 -13.33
CA ARG A 31 8.50 4.36 -14.68
C ARG A 31 8.97 3.42 -15.78
N SER A 32 10.08 2.70 -15.58
CA SER A 32 10.62 1.76 -16.56
C SER A 32 9.83 0.45 -16.63
N GLU A 33 9.16 0.07 -15.54
CA GLU A 33 8.40 -1.18 -15.42
C GLU A 33 6.95 -1.05 -15.89
N THR A 34 6.38 0.15 -15.88
CA THR A 34 5.00 0.38 -16.33
C THR A 34 4.92 0.92 -17.75
N THR A 35 3.92 0.48 -18.49
CA THR A 35 3.54 1.08 -19.79
C THR A 35 2.17 1.77 -19.73
N ASN A 36 1.53 1.77 -18.55
CA ASN A 36 0.21 2.36 -18.36
C ASN A 36 0.32 3.91 -18.32
N PRO A 37 -0.41 4.65 -19.19
CA PRO A 37 -0.32 6.11 -19.25
C PRO A 37 -0.67 6.83 -17.95
N LEU A 38 -1.63 6.33 -17.16
CA LEU A 38 -2.00 6.93 -15.88
C LEU A 38 -0.86 6.82 -14.87
N GLN A 39 -0.26 5.63 -14.74
CA GLN A 39 0.88 5.46 -13.84
C GLN A 39 2.08 6.31 -14.28
N LEU A 40 2.37 6.38 -15.58
CA LEU A 40 3.44 7.24 -16.10
C LEU A 40 3.20 8.73 -15.81
N GLU A 41 1.95 9.19 -15.83
CA GLU A 41 1.58 10.56 -15.45
C GLU A 41 1.80 10.81 -13.96
N ILE A 42 1.30 9.93 -13.09
CA ILE A 42 1.45 10.03 -11.63
C ILE A 42 2.92 9.98 -11.20
N LEU A 43 3.72 9.13 -11.84
CA LEU A 43 5.13 8.96 -11.48
C LEU A 43 6.04 10.06 -12.06
N ALA A 44 5.51 11.07 -12.76
CA ALA A 44 6.32 11.97 -13.58
C ALA A 44 7.21 12.94 -12.79
N ASP A 45 6.86 13.30 -11.55
CA ASP A 45 7.53 14.34 -10.77
C ASP A 45 8.17 13.85 -9.45
N ASP A 46 8.26 12.52 -9.27
CA ASP A 46 8.78 11.85 -8.08
C ASP A 46 8.00 12.16 -6.78
N VAL A 47 6.73 12.59 -6.90
CA VAL A 47 5.82 12.83 -5.77
C VAL A 47 4.47 12.21 -6.09
N ILE A 48 3.92 11.41 -5.17
CA ILE A 48 2.56 10.87 -5.32
C ILE A 48 1.68 11.53 -4.28
N THR A 49 0.71 12.30 -4.74
CA THR A 49 -0.31 12.92 -3.89
C THR A 49 -1.39 11.90 -3.50
N ALA A 50 -2.17 12.22 -2.46
CA ALA A 50 -3.30 11.39 -2.07
C ALA A 50 -4.35 11.26 -3.18
N ASP A 51 -4.59 12.32 -3.96
CA ASP A 51 -5.54 12.32 -5.07
C ASP A 51 -5.05 11.44 -6.24
N GLU A 52 -3.76 11.44 -6.54
CA GLU A 52 -3.15 10.57 -7.56
C GLU A 52 -3.17 9.10 -7.13
N TYR A 53 -2.85 8.84 -5.86
CA TYR A 53 -2.99 7.50 -5.29
C TYR A 53 -4.44 7.01 -5.40
N GLU A 54 -5.41 7.82 -4.96
CA GLU A 54 -6.84 7.51 -5.08
C GLU A 54 -7.26 7.27 -6.54
N ALA A 55 -6.75 8.06 -7.50
CA ALA A 55 -7.05 7.84 -8.91
C ALA A 55 -6.53 6.49 -9.42
N SER A 56 -5.32 6.07 -9.02
CA SER A 56 -4.77 4.75 -9.37
C SER A 56 -5.59 3.60 -8.77
N ILE A 57 -6.05 3.78 -7.54
CA ILE A 57 -6.95 2.87 -6.82
C ILE A 57 -8.30 2.73 -7.53
N GLN A 58 -8.93 3.84 -7.89
CA GLN A 58 -10.23 3.82 -8.57
C GLN A 58 -10.14 3.14 -9.94
N ALA A 59 -9.02 3.28 -10.64
CA ALA A 59 -8.78 2.57 -11.90
C ALA A 59 -8.66 1.05 -11.69
N PHE A 60 -7.94 0.60 -10.65
CA PHE A 60 -7.90 -0.81 -10.24
C PHE A 60 -9.31 -1.35 -9.90
N VAL A 61 -10.07 -0.62 -9.08
CA VAL A 61 -11.44 -1.01 -8.70
C VAL A 61 -12.36 -1.10 -9.93
N SER A 62 -12.25 -0.15 -10.86
CA SER A 62 -12.99 -0.19 -12.13
C SER A 62 -12.67 -1.45 -12.93
N CYS A 63 -11.39 -1.81 -13.05
CA CYS A 63 -10.95 -3.03 -13.73
C CYS A 63 -11.55 -4.30 -13.11
N MET A 64 -11.55 -4.41 -11.78
CA MET A 64 -12.17 -5.55 -11.08
C MET A 64 -13.69 -5.62 -11.28
N ASN A 65 -14.37 -4.48 -11.18
CA ASN A 65 -15.81 -4.38 -11.40
C ASN A 65 -16.21 -4.72 -12.84
N GLU A 66 -15.42 -4.31 -13.83
CA GLU A 66 -15.63 -4.66 -15.24
C GLU A 66 -15.44 -6.17 -15.50
N ALA A 67 -14.57 -6.83 -14.73
CA ALA A 67 -14.41 -8.28 -14.74
C ALA A 67 -15.52 -9.03 -13.96
N GLY A 68 -16.45 -8.30 -13.34
CA GLY A 68 -17.61 -8.85 -12.63
C GLY A 68 -17.37 -9.14 -11.14
N TYR A 69 -16.29 -8.64 -10.55
CA TYR A 69 -16.01 -8.72 -9.12
C TYR A 69 -16.45 -7.45 -8.42
N ASP A 70 -17.29 -7.54 -7.40
CA ASP A 70 -17.82 -6.39 -6.66
C ASP A 70 -16.82 -5.95 -5.57
N VAL A 71 -15.93 -5.01 -5.93
CA VAL A 71 -14.87 -4.48 -5.05
C VAL A 71 -15.24 -3.07 -4.58
N HIS A 72 -15.15 -2.82 -3.26
CA HIS A 72 -15.51 -1.55 -2.65
C HIS A 72 -14.30 -0.90 -1.94
N PRO A 73 -13.83 0.28 -2.37
CA PRO A 73 -12.59 0.87 -1.87
C PRO A 73 -12.60 1.13 -0.36
N GLU A 74 -13.74 1.53 0.18
CA GLU A 74 -13.91 1.88 1.60
C GLU A 74 -13.97 0.69 2.56
N GLN A 75 -14.17 -0.53 2.05
CA GLN A 75 -14.23 -1.76 2.85
C GLN A 75 -13.00 -2.65 2.64
N ASP A 76 -12.44 -2.62 1.44
CA ASP A 76 -11.40 -3.56 1.03
C ASP A 76 -9.99 -2.93 1.10
N MET A 77 -9.84 -1.60 1.11
CA MET A 77 -8.54 -0.98 0.80
C MET A 77 -7.75 -0.45 1.99
N LEU A 78 -8.08 -0.87 3.21
CA LEU A 78 -7.19 -0.65 4.35
C LEU A 78 -5.95 -1.55 4.19
N MET A 79 -4.97 -1.01 3.44
CA MET A 79 -3.60 -1.47 3.22
C MET A 79 -3.43 -2.66 2.26
N PRO A 80 -2.86 -2.46 1.05
CA PRO A 80 -2.32 -3.55 0.22
C PRO A 80 -1.38 -4.50 0.98
N ALA A 81 -0.67 -4.00 2.00
CA ALA A 81 0.19 -4.82 2.87
C ALA A 81 -0.60 -5.66 3.92
N LEU A 82 -1.79 -5.23 4.36
CA LEU A 82 -2.69 -6.06 5.18
C LEU A 82 -3.59 -6.94 4.32
N TYR A 83 -3.74 -6.62 3.02
CA TYR A 83 -4.50 -7.39 2.06
C TYR A 83 -3.99 -8.83 1.94
N GLN A 84 -2.67 -9.08 2.13
CA GLN A 84 -2.17 -10.45 2.23
C GLN A 84 -2.55 -11.18 3.54
N MET A 85 -2.98 -10.47 4.59
CA MET A 85 -3.25 -11.04 5.92
C MET A 85 -4.73 -11.11 6.31
N VAL A 86 -5.64 -10.38 5.63
CA VAL A 86 -7.04 -10.22 6.09
C VAL A 86 -8.08 -10.55 5.00
N TRP A 87 -7.75 -11.38 4.02
CA TRP A 87 -8.73 -11.71 2.97
C TRP A 87 -9.91 -12.54 3.48
N THR A 88 -10.99 -11.83 3.81
CA THR A 88 -12.34 -12.33 3.99
C THR A 88 -13.22 -11.86 2.83
N TYR A 89 -13.31 -12.68 1.78
CA TYR A 89 -14.44 -12.69 0.84
C TYR A 89 -14.90 -14.15 0.63
N PRO A 90 -16.21 -14.41 0.64
CA PRO A 90 -16.89 -14.81 1.86
C PRO A 90 -16.47 -16.22 2.37
N GLU A 91 -15.54 -16.29 3.32
CA GLU A 91 -15.70 -17.27 4.42
C GLU A 91 -16.88 -16.89 5.34
N THR A 92 -17.50 -15.72 5.12
CA THR A 92 -18.57 -15.14 5.94
C THR A 92 -19.90 -15.88 5.85
N THR A 93 -20.04 -16.86 4.94
CA THR A 93 -21.13 -17.83 5.02
C THR A 93 -20.59 -19.16 5.55
N PRO A 94 -20.71 -19.44 6.86
CA PRO A 94 -20.31 -20.72 7.42
C PRO A 94 -20.86 -21.89 6.60
N GLY A 95 -19.97 -22.74 6.09
CA GLY A 95 -20.32 -23.94 5.32
C GLY A 95 -20.40 -23.76 3.79
N VAL A 96 -20.02 -22.61 3.23
CA VAL A 96 -19.85 -22.44 1.78
C VAL A 96 -18.37 -22.62 1.43
N GLU A 97 -18.03 -23.75 0.81
CA GLU A 97 -16.71 -23.96 0.22
C GLU A 97 -16.65 -23.26 -1.15
N VAL A 98 -15.75 -22.29 -1.29
CA VAL A 98 -15.45 -21.67 -2.58
C VAL A 98 -14.49 -22.58 -3.35
N PRO A 99 -14.81 -23.01 -4.58
CA PRO A 99 -13.92 -23.86 -5.36
C PRO A 99 -12.57 -23.18 -5.62
N GLN A 100 -11.46 -23.94 -5.53
CA GLN A 100 -10.11 -23.42 -5.79
C GLN A 100 -9.99 -22.72 -7.15
N SER A 101 -10.72 -23.16 -8.17
CA SER A 101 -10.71 -22.53 -9.49
C SER A 101 -11.28 -21.12 -9.49
N VAL A 102 -12.23 -20.82 -8.59
CA VAL A 102 -12.78 -19.47 -8.42
C VAL A 102 -11.72 -18.58 -7.78
N TRP A 103 -11.01 -19.07 -6.76
CA TRP A 103 -9.87 -18.37 -6.15
C TRP A 103 -8.79 -18.05 -7.18
N THR A 104 -8.33 -19.05 -7.93
CA THR A 104 -7.31 -18.82 -8.95
C THR A 104 -7.73 -17.82 -10.02
N ALA A 105 -9.02 -17.82 -10.42
CA ALA A 105 -9.53 -16.85 -11.38
C ALA A 105 -9.60 -15.43 -10.79
N TYR A 106 -9.97 -15.31 -9.51
CA TYR A 106 -9.94 -14.04 -8.79
C TYR A 106 -8.50 -13.52 -8.67
N ASP A 107 -7.57 -14.32 -8.15
CA ASP A 107 -6.17 -13.93 -7.93
C ASP A 107 -5.51 -13.48 -9.23
N THR A 108 -5.74 -14.22 -10.32
CA THR A 108 -5.21 -13.85 -11.63
C THR A 108 -5.75 -12.49 -12.08
N GLN A 109 -7.06 -12.26 -11.96
CA GLN A 109 -7.66 -10.98 -12.34
C GLN A 109 -7.18 -9.83 -11.44
N PHE A 110 -7.06 -10.10 -10.14
CA PHE A 110 -6.56 -9.14 -9.17
C PHE A 110 -5.13 -8.73 -9.53
N ASP A 111 -4.24 -9.69 -9.74
CA ASP A 111 -2.85 -9.42 -10.12
C ASP A 111 -2.78 -8.63 -11.43
N ASP A 112 -3.54 -9.03 -12.45
CA ASP A 112 -3.59 -8.32 -13.72
C ASP A 112 -4.03 -6.86 -13.55
N CYS A 113 -5.17 -6.61 -12.86
CA CYS A 113 -5.67 -5.27 -12.61
C CYS A 113 -4.71 -4.47 -11.71
N TYR A 114 -4.15 -5.07 -10.67
CA TYR A 114 -3.30 -4.39 -9.71
C TYR A 114 -1.96 -4.00 -10.34
N MET A 115 -1.30 -4.92 -11.06
CA MET A 115 -0.08 -4.63 -11.81
C MET A 115 -0.30 -3.52 -12.84
N GLU A 116 -1.41 -3.58 -13.58
CA GLU A 116 -1.70 -2.60 -14.63
C GLU A 116 -2.01 -1.21 -14.11
N TRP A 117 -2.72 -1.09 -12.98
CA TRP A 117 -3.28 0.19 -12.56
C TRP A 117 -2.66 0.81 -11.30
N SER A 118 -2.15 -0.01 -10.38
CA SER A 118 -1.88 0.47 -9.02
C SER A 118 -0.54 0.03 -8.43
N MET A 119 0.09 -1.05 -8.89
CA MET A 119 1.20 -1.67 -8.15
C MET A 119 2.35 -0.71 -7.85
N GLN A 120 2.85 0.01 -8.85
CA GLN A 120 3.99 0.92 -8.66
C GLN A 120 3.61 2.13 -7.82
N VAL A 121 2.46 2.74 -8.14
CA VAL A 121 1.94 3.92 -7.44
C VAL A 121 1.68 3.59 -5.96
N ALA A 122 1.03 2.46 -5.66
CA ALA A 122 0.71 2.07 -4.30
C ALA A 122 1.94 1.74 -3.46
N ALA A 123 2.93 1.05 -4.05
CA ALA A 123 4.19 0.74 -3.38
C ALA A 123 4.94 2.03 -3.01
N LEU A 124 5.12 2.94 -3.97
CA LEU A 124 5.84 4.20 -3.75
C LEU A 124 5.08 5.17 -2.86
N TYR A 125 3.75 5.26 -2.98
CA TYR A 125 2.93 6.09 -2.09
C TYR A 125 3.07 5.63 -0.64
N SER A 126 2.99 4.31 -0.40
CA SER A 126 3.16 3.74 0.94
C SER A 126 4.57 4.01 1.47
N ALA A 127 5.61 3.74 0.65
CA ALA A 127 6.99 3.96 1.05
C ALA A 127 7.27 5.43 1.39
N THR A 128 6.90 6.37 0.51
CA THR A 128 7.15 7.81 0.71
C THR A 128 6.30 8.40 1.84
N THR A 129 5.11 7.88 2.10
CA THR A 129 4.24 8.33 3.19
C THR A 129 4.73 7.85 4.55
N TYR A 130 5.09 6.58 4.66
CA TYR A 130 5.45 5.98 5.95
C TYR A 130 6.95 6.04 6.24
N PHE A 131 7.80 6.10 5.23
CA PHE A 131 9.27 6.09 5.36
C PHE A 131 9.87 7.26 4.55
N PRO A 132 9.53 8.52 4.85
CA PRO A 132 9.86 9.65 3.98
C PRO A 132 11.37 9.89 3.76
N ASN A 133 12.25 9.28 4.58
CA ASN A 133 13.69 9.40 4.40
C ASN A 133 14.35 8.10 3.89
N ASP A 134 13.56 7.17 3.34
CA ASP A 134 14.03 5.86 2.88
C ASP A 134 14.73 5.05 3.99
N GLU A 135 14.14 5.08 5.18
CA GLU A 135 14.60 4.28 6.30
C GLU A 135 14.39 2.78 6.04
N ASP A 136 15.31 1.95 6.53
CA ASP A 136 15.15 0.50 6.50
C ASP A 136 13.92 0.10 7.35
N VAL A 137 12.93 -0.52 6.70
CA VAL A 137 11.65 -0.90 7.30
C VAL A 137 11.84 -1.83 8.50
N PHE A 138 12.80 -2.77 8.46
CA PHE A 138 13.05 -3.68 9.57
C PHE A 138 13.65 -2.95 10.76
N ASP A 139 14.59 -2.03 10.51
CA ASP A 139 15.19 -1.24 11.58
C ASP A 139 14.15 -0.31 12.24
N ALA A 140 13.26 0.30 11.45
CA ALA A 140 12.16 1.14 11.94
C ALA A 140 11.13 0.33 12.74
N ASN A 141 10.69 -0.82 12.22
CA ASN A 141 9.78 -1.73 12.90
C ASN A 141 10.37 -2.23 14.22
N LEU A 142 11.64 -2.66 14.22
CA LEU A 142 12.34 -3.11 15.41
C LEU A 142 12.43 -2.00 16.46
N ALA A 143 12.76 -0.77 16.05
CA ALA A 143 12.81 0.37 16.93
C ALA A 143 11.44 0.65 17.59
N CYS A 144 10.34 0.59 16.82
CA CYS A 144 8.98 0.74 17.34
C CYS A 144 8.63 -0.35 18.36
N LEU A 145 8.88 -1.62 18.01
CA LEU A 145 8.58 -2.77 18.86
C LEU A 145 9.29 -2.71 20.22
N HIS A 146 10.56 -2.28 20.24
CA HIS A 146 11.31 -2.07 21.48
C HIS A 146 10.79 -0.86 22.28
N ALA A 147 10.50 0.26 21.60
CA ALA A 147 10.01 1.46 22.27
C ALA A 147 8.69 1.20 23.01
N ASP A 148 7.80 0.41 22.41
CA ASP A 148 6.49 0.05 22.99
C ASP A 148 6.54 -1.20 23.88
N LYS A 149 7.74 -1.80 24.07
CA LYS A 149 7.96 -3.00 24.90
C LYS A 149 7.10 -4.20 24.46
N LEU A 150 6.89 -4.33 23.16
CA LEU A 150 6.12 -5.41 22.55
C LEU A 150 6.98 -6.67 22.34
N VAL A 151 8.30 -6.49 22.34
CA VAL A 151 9.31 -7.56 22.23
C VAL A 151 10.36 -7.40 23.34
N PRO A 152 11.05 -8.49 23.75
CA PRO A 152 12.16 -8.39 24.71
C PRO A 152 13.35 -7.66 24.10
N GLU A 153 14.21 -7.02 24.93
CA GLU A 153 15.41 -6.29 24.47
C GLU A 153 16.37 -7.14 23.62
N SER A 154 16.36 -8.46 23.77
CA SER A 154 17.18 -9.39 22.98
C SER A 154 16.59 -9.71 21.60
N PHE A 155 15.37 -9.28 21.29
CA PHE A 155 14.75 -9.45 19.98
C PHE A 155 15.46 -8.52 19.00
N ASP A 156 16.18 -9.09 18.03
CA ASP A 156 16.98 -8.34 17.07
C ASP A 156 16.39 -8.43 15.65
N ARG A 157 17.12 -7.88 14.68
CA ARG A 157 16.70 -7.87 13.27
C ARG A 157 16.52 -9.29 12.72
N ALA A 158 17.43 -10.21 13.03
CA ALA A 158 17.32 -11.59 12.55
C ALA A 158 16.09 -12.30 13.13
N ALA A 159 15.75 -12.03 14.40
CA ALA A 159 14.52 -12.51 15.01
C ALA A 159 13.27 -11.91 14.34
N LEU A 160 13.28 -10.61 14.02
CA LEU A 160 12.18 -9.96 13.31
C LEU A 160 11.98 -10.53 11.90
N GLU A 161 13.07 -10.68 11.13
CA GLU A 161 13.04 -11.28 9.80
C GLU A 161 12.53 -12.73 9.85
N HIS A 162 13.01 -13.51 10.83
CA HIS A 162 12.52 -14.87 11.05
C HIS A 162 11.01 -14.88 11.35
N ALA A 163 10.56 -14.04 12.29
CA ALA A 163 9.15 -13.95 12.68
C ALA A 163 8.25 -13.51 11.52
N ALA A 164 8.70 -12.58 10.68
CA ALA A 164 7.97 -12.15 9.50
C ALA A 164 7.81 -13.28 8.47
N MET A 165 8.81 -14.16 8.33
CA MET A 165 8.77 -15.28 7.39
C MET A 165 8.00 -16.50 7.90
N THR A 166 8.09 -16.80 9.21
CA THR A 166 7.59 -18.06 9.77
C THR A 166 6.35 -17.89 10.63
N GLY A 167 6.02 -16.67 11.03
CA GLY A 167 5.03 -16.40 12.08
C GLY A 167 5.49 -16.82 13.49
N ASP A 168 6.73 -17.30 13.66
CA ASP A 168 7.29 -17.62 14.97
C ASP A 168 7.96 -16.39 15.59
N TRP A 169 7.22 -15.71 16.47
CA TRP A 169 7.68 -14.53 17.20
C TRP A 169 8.49 -14.87 18.45
N GLY A 170 8.67 -16.15 18.75
CA GLY A 170 9.34 -16.62 19.95
C GLY A 170 8.51 -16.44 21.23
N PRO A 171 9.09 -16.83 22.38
CA PRO A 171 8.37 -16.84 23.65
C PRO A 171 8.07 -15.42 24.15
N GLY A 172 6.83 -15.20 24.58
CA GLY A 172 6.42 -13.97 25.27
C GLY A 172 6.02 -12.82 24.36
N VAL A 173 6.09 -12.98 23.04
CA VAL A 173 5.56 -12.02 22.07
C VAL A 173 4.15 -12.47 21.66
N ASN A 174 3.19 -11.55 21.70
CA ASN A 174 1.83 -11.82 21.23
C ASN A 174 1.60 -11.11 19.89
N PRO A 175 1.71 -11.83 18.75
CA PRO A 175 1.56 -11.22 17.43
C PRO A 175 0.14 -10.79 17.09
N GLY A 176 -0.86 -11.23 17.86
CA GLY A 176 -2.26 -10.84 17.66
C GLY A 176 -2.65 -9.51 18.31
N THR A 177 -1.70 -8.73 18.81
CA THR A 177 -1.98 -7.42 19.41
C THR A 177 -2.02 -6.33 18.35
N MET A 178 -2.97 -5.41 18.47
CA MET A 178 -3.10 -4.28 17.55
C MET A 178 -1.84 -3.41 17.58
N GLU A 179 -1.25 -3.23 18.75
CA GLU A 179 -0.03 -2.45 18.96
C GLU A 179 1.16 -3.02 18.17
N LEU A 180 1.33 -4.34 18.16
CA LEU A 180 2.36 -4.99 17.36
C LEU A 180 2.09 -4.79 15.87
N SER A 181 0.87 -5.03 15.41
CA SER A 181 0.49 -4.78 14.01
C SER A 181 0.77 -3.33 13.60
N LEU A 182 0.44 -2.35 14.44
CA LEU A 182 0.71 -0.94 14.19
C LEU A 182 2.21 -0.64 14.04
N CYS A 183 3.07 -1.23 14.88
CA CYS A 183 4.52 -1.06 14.74
C CYS A 183 5.06 -1.68 13.44
N LEU A 184 4.43 -2.72 12.89
CA LEU A 184 4.90 -3.35 11.65
C LEU A 184 4.46 -2.61 10.38
N VAL A 185 3.30 -1.93 10.43
CA VAL A 185 2.72 -1.25 9.27
C VAL A 185 2.95 0.26 9.26
N ASN A 186 3.16 0.87 10.44
CA ASN A 186 3.37 2.30 10.61
C ASN A 186 4.29 2.56 11.83
N PRO A 187 5.58 2.21 11.74
CA PRO A 187 6.52 2.30 12.87
C PRO A 187 6.71 3.72 13.42
N PHE A 188 6.41 4.74 12.61
CA PHE A 188 6.50 6.15 13.02
C PHE A 188 5.18 6.73 13.54
N LYS A 189 4.09 5.93 13.57
CA LYS A 189 2.76 6.30 14.05
C LYS A 189 2.19 7.56 13.37
N ILE A 190 2.53 7.76 12.10
CA ILE A 190 2.08 8.92 11.32
C ILE A 190 0.56 8.86 11.15
N GLY A 191 -0.14 9.96 11.45
CA GLY A 191 -1.59 10.07 11.27
C GLY A 191 -2.44 9.32 12.30
N ILE A 192 -1.83 8.65 13.29
CA ILE A 192 -2.57 7.95 14.34
C ILE A 192 -2.76 8.89 15.54
N GLU A 193 -3.87 9.62 15.55
CA GLU A 193 -4.42 10.09 16.82
C GLU A 193 -5.06 8.90 17.51
N VAL A 194 -4.34 8.27 18.47
CA VAL A 194 -4.93 7.26 19.35
C VAL A 194 -5.95 7.98 20.24
N THR A 195 -7.16 8.17 19.72
CA THR A 195 -8.30 8.58 20.54
C THR A 195 -8.54 7.44 21.52
N ALA A 196 -8.41 7.76 22.81
CA ALA A 196 -8.34 6.78 23.90
C ALA A 196 -9.43 5.72 23.76
N THR A 197 -9.05 4.46 24.03
CA THR A 197 -9.92 3.28 23.98
C THR A 197 -11.29 3.62 24.56
N PRO A 198 -12.40 3.46 23.81
CA PRO A 198 -13.72 3.67 24.38
C PRO A 198 -13.84 2.77 25.60
N THR A 199 -14.05 3.38 26.76
CA THR A 199 -14.25 2.65 28.00
C THR A 199 -15.52 1.85 27.82
N ILE A 200 -15.39 0.55 27.57
CA ILE A 200 -16.54 -0.35 27.63
C ILE A 200 -16.92 -0.40 29.10
N ASN A 201 -17.91 0.42 29.48
CA ASN A 201 -18.53 0.31 30.79
C ASN A 201 -19.15 -1.09 30.90
N PRO A 202 -18.86 -1.82 31.99
CA PRO A 202 -19.34 -3.20 32.19
C PRO A 202 -20.85 -3.30 32.28
#